data_AF-A0A7C6TZR7-F1
#
_entry.id   AF-A0A7C6TZR7-F1
#
_cell.length_a   1.000
_cell.length_b   1.000
_cell.length_c   1.000
_cell.angle_alpha   90.00
_cell.angle_beta   90.00
_cell.angle_gamma   90.00
#
_symmetry.space_group_name_H-M   'P 1'
#
loop_
_entity.id
_entity.type
_entity.pdbx_description
1 polymer ?
#
loop_
_entity_poly.entity_id
_entity_poly.type
_entity_poly.pdbx_seq_one_letter_code
_entity_poly.pdbx_strand_id
1 'polypeptide(L)'
;MNIKIGQYIAGDSILHRLDPRIKIMSMMLLIITIFLVPINTKPVNIIWMGALFVFSLSIVLLSGIRIGQVLQGLKAVVFLMTFTFLIQLFTIQPEGE
;
A
#
# COMPACT_ATOMS: atom_id res chain seq x y z
N MET A 1 -3.68 -22.28 6.70
CA MET A 1 -4.65 -21.35 7.30
C MET A 1 -5.47 -20.73 6.16
N ASN A 2 -6.70 -21.20 5.96
CA ASN A 2 -7.53 -20.83 4.81
C ASN A 2 -8.29 -19.52 5.14
N ILE A 3 -7.70 -18.38 4.80
CA ILE A 3 -8.43 -17.10 4.85
C ILE A 3 -9.36 -17.11 3.62
N LYS A 4 -10.66 -17.19 3.87
CA LYS A 4 -11.66 -17.03 2.80
C LYS A 4 -11.58 -15.59 2.31
N ILE A 5 -11.02 -15.39 1.12
CA ILE A 5 -10.93 -14.09 0.44
C ILE A 5 -12.34 -13.49 0.38
N GLY A 6 -12.48 -12.23 0.81
CA GLY A 6 -13.76 -11.51 0.80
C GLY A 6 -14.53 -11.50 2.13
N GLN A 7 -13.98 -12.07 3.22
CA GLN A 7 -14.60 -11.99 4.54
C GLN A 7 -14.13 -10.77 5.33
N TYR A 8 -15.06 -10.12 6.05
CA TYR A 8 -14.73 -9.08 7.00
C TYR A 8 -13.96 -9.66 8.19
N ILE A 9 -12.81 -9.07 8.51
CA ILE A 9 -12.02 -9.43 9.69
C ILE A 9 -12.53 -8.60 10.86
N ALA A 10 -13.33 -9.21 11.72
CA ALA A 10 -13.76 -8.55 12.96
C ALA A 10 -12.57 -8.40 13.91
N GLY A 11 -12.40 -7.20 14.44
CA GLY A 11 -11.35 -6.85 15.39
C GLY A 11 -11.81 -5.71 16.30
N ASP A 12 -11.11 -5.53 17.41
CA ASP A 12 -11.48 -4.58 18.47
C ASP A 12 -10.51 -3.40 18.61
N SER A 13 -9.69 -3.16 17.57
CA SER A 13 -8.65 -2.13 17.63
C SER A 13 -9.21 -0.70 17.52
N ILE A 14 -8.38 0.30 17.81
CA ILE A 14 -8.72 1.72 17.67
C ILE A 14 -9.31 1.98 16.28
N LEU A 15 -8.67 1.44 15.23
CA LEU A 15 -9.10 1.59 13.84
C LEU A 15 -10.46 0.93 13.55
N HIS A 16 -10.83 -0.13 14.27
CA HIS A 16 -12.12 -0.79 14.11
C HIS A 16 -13.26 0.04 14.72
N ARG A 17 -12.97 0.83 15.75
CA ARG A 17 -13.94 1.69 16.46
C ARG A 17 -14.21 3.03 15.77
N LEU A 18 -13.38 3.43 14.81
CA LEU A 18 -13.62 4.64 14.01
C LEU A 18 -14.89 4.53 13.17
N ASP A 19 -15.58 5.67 13.01
CA ASP A 19 -16.74 5.79 12.12
C ASP A 19 -16.41 5.30 10.70
N PRO A 20 -17.26 4.41 10.12
CA PRO A 20 -17.01 3.84 8.79
C PRO A 20 -16.81 4.89 7.70
N ARG A 21 -17.52 6.03 7.78
CA ARG A 21 -17.42 7.13 6.80
C ARG A 21 -16.02 7.73 6.78
N ILE A 22 -15.45 7.99 7.96
CA ILE A 22 -14.11 8.54 8.10
C ILE A 22 -13.09 7.54 7.56
N LYS A 23 -13.25 6.25 7.84
CA LYS A 23 -12.35 5.20 7.32
C LYS A 23 -12.28 5.19 5.79
N ILE A 24 -13.43 5.29 5.12
CA ILE A 24 -13.49 5.34 3.64
C ILE A 24 -12.90 6.65 3.11
N MET A 25 -13.23 7.80 3.72
CA MET A 25 -12.68 9.09 3.30
C MET A 25 -11.15 9.15 3.48
N SER A 26 -10.62 8.65 4.59
CA SER A 26 -9.18 8.58 4.84
C SER A 26 -8.48 7.65 3.86
N MET A 27 -9.10 6.51 3.49
CA MET A 27 -8.56 5.62 2.48
C MET A 27 -8.49 6.29 1.10
N MET A 28 -9.55 7.00 0.69
CA MET A 28 -9.55 7.78 -0.55
C MET A 28 -8.47 8.85 -0.55
N LEU A 29 -8.34 9.61 0.54
CA LEU A 29 -7.33 10.64 0.70
C LEU A 29 -5.90 10.05 0.61
N LEU A 30 -5.65 8.91 1.24
CA LEU A 30 -4.36 8.24 1.19
C LEU A 30 -3.99 7.85 -0.25
N ILE A 31 -4.93 7.28 -1.00
CA ILE A 31 -4.72 6.91 -2.41
C ILE A 31 -4.37 8.17 -3.22
N ILE A 32 -5.18 9.23 -3.13
CA ILE A 32 -4.95 10.49 -3.86
C ILE A 32 -3.56 11.06 -3.52
N THR A 33 -3.18 11.03 -2.24
CA THR A 33 -1.89 11.56 -1.78
C THR A 33 -0.70 10.80 -2.37
N ILE A 34 -0.80 9.47 -2.47
CA ILE A 34 0.25 8.64 -3.10
C ILE A 34 0.44 9.01 -4.57
N PHE A 35 -0.66 9.20 -5.31
CA PHE A 35 -0.60 9.60 -6.73
C PHE A 35 -0.06 11.02 -6.95
N LEU A 36 -0.14 11.89 -5.93
CA LEU A 36 0.36 13.25 -6.02
C LEU A 36 1.90 13.32 -5.93
N VAL A 37 2.54 12.29 -5.36
CA VAL A 37 4.00 12.23 -5.25
C VAL A 37 4.58 11.81 -6.62
N PRO A 38 5.36 12.68 -7.31
CA PRO A 38 5.90 12.33 -8.61
C PRO A 38 6.95 11.21 -8.52
N ILE A 39 6.89 10.28 -9.47
CA ILE A 39 7.81 9.14 -9.57
C ILE A 39 9.13 9.63 -10.18
N ASN A 40 9.98 10.26 -9.36
CA ASN A 40 11.29 10.79 -9.75
C ASN A 40 12.34 10.47 -8.68
N THR A 41 13.60 10.33 -9.08
CA THR A 41 14.75 10.03 -8.20
C THR A 41 15.21 11.21 -7.33
N LYS A 42 14.39 12.26 -7.20
CA LYS A 42 14.69 13.41 -6.33
C LYS A 42 14.62 12.97 -4.86
N PRO A 43 15.59 13.36 -4.02
CA PRO A 43 15.65 12.90 -2.62
C PRO A 43 14.38 13.26 -1.84
N VAL A 44 13.80 14.43 -2.13
CA VAL A 44 12.54 14.90 -1.54
C VAL A 44 11.40 13.91 -1.79
N ASN A 45 11.25 13.41 -3.02
CA ASN A 45 10.16 12.49 -3.38
C ASN A 45 10.33 11.13 -2.71
N ILE A 46 11.58 10.65 -2.58
CA ILE A 46 11.89 9.40 -1.88
C ILE A 46 11.51 9.52 -0.39
N ILE A 47 11.83 10.65 0.25
CA ILE A 47 11.47 10.90 1.65
C ILE A 47 9.95 10.94 1.82
N TRP A 48 9.22 11.64 0.95
CA TRP A 48 7.75 11.69 1.01
C TRP A 48 7.11 10.31 0.84
N MET A 49 7.58 9.53 -0.15
CA MET A 49 7.09 8.17 -0.37
C MET A 49 7.39 7.26 0.84
N GLY A 50 8.60 7.37 1.40
CA GLY A 50 8.99 6.64 2.62
C GLY A 50 8.14 7.01 3.82
N ALA A 51 7.84 8.29 4.02
CA ALA A 51 6.97 8.76 5.10
C ALA A 51 5.54 8.20 4.97
N LEU A 52 4.97 8.21 3.75
CA LEU A 52 3.66 7.61 3.48
C LEU A 52 3.65 6.10 3.73
N PHE A 53 4.73 5.41 3.37
CA PHE A 53 4.89 3.98 3.63
C PHE A 53 4.91 3.69 5.14
N VAL A 54 5.71 4.40 5.92
CA VAL A 54 5.77 4.25 7.39
C VAL A 54 4.42 4.57 8.04
N PHE A 55 3.73 5.62 7.56
CA PHE A 55 2.39 5.97 8.03
C PHE A 55 1.39 4.84 7.77
N SER A 56 1.35 4.32 6.53
CA SER A 56 0.48 3.19 6.17
C SER A 56 0.78 1.94 7.00
N LEU A 57 2.06 1.62 7.19
CA LEU A 57 2.48 0.49 8.01
C LEU A 57 2.04 0.66 9.47
N SER A 58 2.17 1.87 10.02
CA SER A 58 1.72 2.17 11.39
C SER A 58 0.21 1.95 11.55
N ILE A 59 -0.59 2.35 10.55
CA ILE A 59 -2.04 2.10 10.54
C ILE A 59 -2.35 0.59 10.54
N VAL A 60 -1.61 -0.19 9.75
CA VAL A 60 -1.77 -1.65 9.72
C VAL A 60 -1.44 -2.26 11.08
N LEU A 61 -0.37 -1.81 11.74
CA LEU A 61 -0.01 -2.29 13.08
C LEU A 61 -1.09 -1.92 14.13
N LEU A 62 -1.60 -0.68 14.08
CA LEU A 62 -2.70 -0.21 14.94
C LEU A 62 -4.03 -0.92 14.67
N SER A 63 -4.19 -1.56 13.50
CA SER A 63 -5.40 -2.34 13.19
C SER A 63 -5.48 -3.65 14.00
N GLY A 64 -4.37 -4.14 14.56
CA GLY A 64 -4.33 -5.43 15.26
C GLY A 64 -4.47 -6.64 14.32
N ILE A 65 -4.41 -6.45 13.01
CA ILE A 65 -4.45 -7.52 12.01
C ILE A 65 -3.07 -8.17 11.91
N ARG A 66 -3.01 -9.50 11.83
CA ARG A 66 -1.73 -10.21 11.68
C ARG A 66 -1.14 -9.89 10.31
N ILE A 67 0.14 -9.49 10.27
CA ILE A 67 0.84 -9.08 9.04
C ILE A 67 0.75 -10.15 7.94
N GLY A 68 0.82 -11.43 8.30
CA GLY A 68 0.67 -12.52 7.34
C GLY A 68 -0.69 -12.58 6.62
N GLN A 69 -1.75 -12.02 7.20
CA GLN A 69 -3.06 -11.91 6.53
C GLN A 69 -3.07 -10.76 5.52
N VAL A 70 -2.40 -9.66 5.84
CA VAL A 70 -2.22 -8.52 4.93
C VAL A 70 -1.41 -8.94 3.71
N LEU A 71 -0.28 -9.63 3.93
CA LEU A 71 0.59 -10.13 2.85
C LEU A 71 -0.11 -11.14 1.92
N GLN A 72 -1.09 -11.90 2.41
CA GLN A 72 -1.90 -12.78 1.56
C GLN A 72 -2.75 -12.00 0.56
N GLY A 73 -3.27 -10.82 0.94
CA GLY A 73 -3.97 -9.91 0.03
C GLY A 73 -3.04 -9.31 -1.03
N LEU A 74 -1.78 -9.08 -0.68
CA LEU A 74 -0.77 -8.57 -1.62
C LEU A 74 -0.31 -9.62 -2.64
N LYS A 75 -0.55 -10.91 -2.41
CA LYS A 75 -0.06 -12.00 -3.28
C LYS A 75 -0.44 -11.79 -4.75
N ALA A 76 -1.68 -11.38 -5.03
CA ALA A 76 -2.13 -11.11 -6.40
C ALA A 76 -1.42 -9.89 -7.02
N VAL A 77 -1.19 -8.86 -6.21
CA VAL A 77 -0.51 -7.62 -6.63
C VAL A 77 0.97 -7.89 -6.92
N VAL A 78 1.65 -8.72 -6.12
CA VAL A 78 3.06 -9.08 -6.33
C VAL A 78 3.27 -9.76 -7.69
N PHE A 79 2.34 -10.61 -8.13
CA PHE A 79 2.40 -11.20 -9.46
C PHE A 79 2.38 -10.13 -10.56
N LEU A 80 1.41 -9.20 -10.49
CA LEU A 80 1.31 -8.09 -11.44
C LEU A 80 2.54 -7.17 -11.38
N MET A 81 3.01 -6.81 -10.19
CA MET A 81 4.20 -5.98 -10.00
C MET A 81 5.46 -6.61 -10.59
N THR A 82 5.64 -7.92 -10.40
CA THR A 82 6.78 -8.65 -10.98
C THR A 82 6.71 -8.62 -12.50
N PHE A 83 5.53 -8.83 -13.07
CA PHE A 83 5.33 -8.74 -14.51
C PHE A 83 5.62 -7.33 -15.06
N THR A 84 5.08 -6.29 -14.43
CA THR A 84 5.34 -4.89 -14.84
C THR A 84 6.81 -4.51 -14.68
N PHE A 85 7.47 -5.00 -13.62
CA PHE A 85 8.90 -4.78 -13.40
C PHE A 85 9.74 -5.41 -14.51
N LEU A 86 9.42 -6.64 -14.92
CA LEU A 86 10.10 -7.29 -16.04
C LEU A 86 9.96 -6.47 -17.33
N ILE A 87 8.74 -6.03 -17.68
CA ILE A 87 8.52 -5.18 -18.85
C ILE A 87 9.31 -3.88 -18.75
N GLN A 88 9.27 -3.21 -17.60
CA GLN A 88 9.98 -1.96 -17.37
C GLN A 88 11.50 -2.15 -17.48
N LEU A 89 12.05 -3.26 -16.99
CA LEU A 89 13.48 -3.55 -17.09
C LEU A 89 13.97 -3.61 -18.55
N PHE A 90 13.14 -4.11 -19.47
CA PHE A 90 13.47 -4.19 -20.90
C PHE A 90 13.02 -2.98 -21.71
N THR A 91 12.02 -2.24 -21.22
CA THR A 91 11.47 -1.05 -21.90
C THR A 91 12.22 0.23 -21.56
N ILE A 92 12.73 0.34 -20.33
CA ILE A 92 13.54 1.49 -19.91
C ILE A 92 14.90 1.34 -20.59
N GLN A 93 15.02 1.95 -21.77
CA GLN A 93 16.32 2.24 -22.35
C GLN A 93 16.98 3.30 -21.48
N PRO A 94 18.24 3.12 -21.04
CA PRO A 94 18.99 4.23 -20.49
C PRO A 94 19.02 5.30 -21.58
N GLU A 95 18.40 6.44 -21.32
CA GLU A 95 18.60 7.66 -22.11
C GLU A 95 20.11 7.90 -22.03
N GLY A 96 20.81 7.54 -23.12
CA GLY A 96 22.24 7.73 -23.22
C GLY A 96 22.52 9.22 -23.22
N GLU A 97 23.36 9.67 -22.29
CA GLU A 97 23.95 11.01 -22.16
C GLU A 97 23.01 12.23 -22.27
#